data_AF-A0A6B2BZ91-F1
#
_entry.id   AF-A0A6B2BZ91-F1
#
_cell.length_a   1.000
_cell.length_b   1.000
_cell.length_c   1.000
_cell.angle_alpha   90.00
_cell.angle_beta   90.00
_cell.angle_gamma   90.00
#
_symmetry.space_group_name_H-M   'P 1'
#
loop_
_entity.id
_entity.type
_entity.pdbx_description
1 polymer ?
#
loop_
_entity_poly.entity_id
_entity_poly.type
_entity_poly.pdbx_seq_one_letter_code
_entity_poly.pdbx_strand_id
1 'polypeptide(L)'
;MIDRRTLIKAGLTTALLASINWDKAIRTAAETVASGAINIIWFEAAACDGDTESAIQATDPDLIQVLLGKSHVVPPGTVALRFQHVVMPEWGERALEVLHLAAAGRLDPFVLVLEGAVPPDEKAGAPPGSDMFCFVGEENGKPITCLEWMRRLLPRAVAFVSVGNCASYGGFAGNYVWEKDYFRRMGFDYFDKFPSGYGKSPTGNVGFFDDKRRGHKGLVHLLPEAEPFRRFIDGECVPTAPGQANCRPAVAVPGCPANGNGILKTVANLVLWVKGLMPLPELDEFARPKFIFGPTVHENCPRAAWYAAGDFRKTA
;
A
#
# COMPACT_ATOMS: atom_id res chain seq x y z
N MET A 1 -32.93 -28.58 -32.39
CA MET A 1 -33.64 -27.36 -31.93
C MET A 1 -32.86 -26.79 -30.76
N ILE A 2 -32.30 -25.59 -30.89
CA ILE A 2 -31.59 -24.93 -29.77
C ILE A 2 -32.64 -24.48 -28.77
N ASP A 3 -32.45 -24.76 -27.48
CA ASP A 3 -33.42 -24.37 -26.45
C ASP A 3 -33.37 -22.85 -26.21
N ARG A 4 -34.50 -22.30 -25.74
CA ARG A 4 -34.67 -20.85 -25.53
C ARG A 4 -33.62 -20.24 -24.61
N ARG A 5 -33.14 -20.94 -23.59
CA ARG A 5 -32.11 -20.42 -22.68
C ARG A 5 -30.75 -20.34 -23.37
N THR A 6 -30.42 -21.33 -24.20
CA THR A 6 -29.18 -21.32 -25.00
C THR A 6 -29.21 -20.20 -26.03
N LEU A 7 -30.36 -19.95 -26.67
CA LEU A 7 -30.52 -18.84 -27.61
C LEU A 7 -30.38 -17.46 -26.92
N ILE A 8 -30.97 -17.29 -25.73
CA ILE A 8 -30.86 -16.05 -24.94
C ILE A 8 -29.43 -15.82 -24.47
N LYS A 9 -28.74 -16.86 -23.97
CA LYS A 9 -27.33 -16.76 -23.56
C LYS A 9 -26.44 -16.37 -24.74
N ALA A 10 -26.61 -17.03 -25.89
CA ALA A 10 -25.87 -16.71 -27.10
C ALA A 10 -26.11 -15.26 -27.54
N GLY A 11 -27.37 -14.81 -27.59
CA GLY A 11 -27.71 -13.43 -27.95
C GLY A 11 -27.11 -12.38 -27.01
N LEU A 12 -27.13 -12.62 -25.69
CA LEU A 12 -26.50 -11.76 -24.69
C LEU A 12 -24.97 -11.73 -24.85
N THR A 13 -24.33 -12.88 -25.08
CA THR A 13 -22.89 -12.95 -25.30
C THR A 13 -22.48 -12.25 -26.60
N THR A 14 -23.23 -12.41 -27.69
CA THR A 14 -22.97 -11.72 -28.96
C THR A 14 -23.19 -10.22 -28.83
N ALA A 15 -24.26 -9.77 -28.16
CA ALA A 15 -24.49 -8.34 -27.93
C ALA A 15 -23.39 -7.72 -27.05
N LEU A 16 -22.93 -8.44 -26.02
CA LEU A 16 -21.81 -8.02 -25.18
C LEU A 16 -20.52 -7.90 -26.01
N LEU A 17 -20.17 -8.92 -26.79
CA LEU A 17 -18.99 -8.90 -27.66
C LEU A 17 -19.07 -7.84 -28.77
N ALA A 18 -20.26 -7.56 -29.30
CA ALA A 18 -20.48 -6.52 -30.29
C ALA A 18 -20.41 -5.10 -29.71
N SER A 19 -20.70 -4.95 -28.40
CA SER A 19 -20.56 -3.68 -27.68
C SER A 19 -19.12 -3.33 -27.31
N ILE A 20 -18.21 -4.31 -27.39
CA ILE A 20 -16.77 -4.08 -27.20
C ILE A 20 -16.25 -3.34 -28.42
N ASN A 21 -15.70 -2.15 -28.20
CA ASN A 21 -14.94 -1.45 -29.23
C ASN A 21 -13.59 -2.17 -29.42
N TRP A 22 -13.58 -3.11 -30.37
CA TRP A 22 -12.44 -3.97 -30.66
C TRP A 22 -11.19 -3.18 -31.08
N ASP A 23 -11.34 -2.06 -31.79
CA ASP A 23 -10.21 -1.22 -32.17
C ASP A 23 -9.55 -0.57 -30.95
N LYS A 24 -10.34 -0.09 -30.00
CA LYS A 24 -9.84 0.41 -28.72
C LYS A 24 -9.21 -0.72 -27.90
N ALA A 25 -9.86 -1.87 -27.79
CA ALA A 25 -9.35 -3.01 -27.02
C ALA A 25 -8.03 -3.55 -27.58
N ILE A 26 -7.90 -3.67 -28.91
CA ILE A 26 -6.68 -4.12 -29.60
C ILE A 26 -5.57 -3.08 -29.46
N ARG A 27 -5.87 -1.78 -29.61
CA ARG A 27 -4.89 -0.71 -29.38
C ARG A 27 -4.41 -0.69 -27.95
N THR A 28 -5.33 -0.75 -26.99
CA THR A 28 -5.00 -0.79 -25.56
C THR A 28 -4.22 -2.04 -25.18
N ALA A 29 -4.54 -3.21 -25.75
CA ALA A 29 -3.75 -4.43 -25.55
C ALA A 29 -2.34 -4.32 -26.16
N ALA A 30 -2.22 -3.77 -27.37
CA ALA A 30 -0.93 -3.52 -28.02
C ALA A 30 -0.09 -2.47 -27.28
N GLU A 31 -0.71 -1.39 -26.81
CA GLU A 31 -0.10 -0.35 -25.96
C GLU A 31 0.33 -0.91 -24.60
N THR A 32 -0.47 -1.80 -24.00
CA THR A 32 -0.17 -2.47 -22.72
C THR A 32 1.01 -3.43 -22.82
N VAL A 33 1.15 -4.11 -23.96
CA VAL A 33 2.32 -4.95 -24.26
C VAL A 33 3.54 -4.09 -24.60
N ALA A 34 3.34 -2.98 -25.32
CA ALA A 34 4.39 -2.04 -25.68
C ALA A 34 4.90 -1.19 -24.49
N SER A 35 4.07 -0.95 -23.45
CA SER A 35 4.42 -0.11 -22.29
C SER A 35 5.40 -0.77 -21.31
N GLY A 36 5.81 -2.01 -21.55
CA GLY A 36 6.62 -2.79 -20.61
C GLY A 36 5.88 -3.23 -19.34
N ALA A 37 6.61 -3.94 -18.48
CA ALA A 37 6.09 -4.40 -17.19
C ALA A 37 6.08 -3.27 -16.16
N ILE A 38 5.02 -3.20 -15.35
CA ILE A 38 4.97 -2.32 -14.18
C ILE A 38 5.62 -3.03 -13.00
N ASN A 39 6.64 -2.40 -12.41
CA ASN A 39 7.34 -2.98 -11.28
C ASN A 39 6.55 -2.73 -9.99
N ILE A 40 6.60 -3.67 -9.06
CA ILE A 40 6.12 -3.53 -7.68
C ILE A 40 7.35 -3.63 -6.78
N ILE A 41 7.48 -2.65 -5.90
CA ILE A 41 8.47 -2.65 -4.82
C ILE A 41 7.67 -2.69 -3.53
N TRP A 42 7.72 -3.83 -2.84
CA TRP A 42 7.05 -4.02 -1.57
C TRP A 42 8.10 -3.96 -0.47
N PHE A 43 8.11 -2.84 0.25
CA PHE A 43 9.08 -2.52 1.27
C PHE A 43 8.44 -2.69 2.65
N GLU A 44 9.08 -3.49 3.50
CA GLU A 44 8.68 -3.71 4.89
C GLU A 44 9.57 -2.86 5.80
N ALA A 45 8.94 -2.00 6.61
CA ALA A 45 9.59 -1.18 7.62
C ALA A 45 9.41 -1.81 9.01
N ALA A 46 8.89 -1.08 10.00
CA ALA A 46 8.54 -1.65 11.30
C ALA A 46 7.24 -2.48 11.17
N ALA A 47 7.38 -3.68 10.62
CA ALA A 47 6.32 -4.62 10.28
C ALA A 47 6.36 -5.91 11.12
N CYS A 48 5.28 -6.69 11.05
CA CYS A 48 5.22 -8.07 11.59
C CYS A 48 4.96 -9.11 10.49
N ASP A 49 5.03 -8.68 9.23
CA ASP A 49 4.85 -9.45 7.99
C ASP A 49 3.45 -10.10 7.83
N GLY A 50 2.53 -9.75 8.74
CA GLY A 50 1.17 -10.28 8.72
C GLY A 50 0.35 -9.79 7.52
N ASP A 51 0.66 -8.62 6.95
CA ASP A 51 -0.02 -8.13 5.75
C ASP A 51 0.51 -8.89 4.51
N THR A 52 1.81 -9.16 4.44
CA THR A 52 2.41 -10.10 3.47
C THR A 52 1.75 -11.49 3.54
N GLU A 53 1.66 -12.09 4.72
CA GLU A 53 1.01 -13.41 4.90
C GLU A 53 -0.46 -13.38 4.49
N SER A 54 -1.20 -12.32 4.84
CA SER A 54 -2.59 -12.18 4.41
C SER A 54 -2.73 -12.07 2.89
N ALA A 55 -1.83 -11.33 2.23
CA ALA A 55 -1.82 -11.19 0.78
C ALA A 55 -1.47 -12.50 0.06
N ILE A 56 -0.58 -13.33 0.61
CA ILE A 56 -0.28 -14.68 0.10
C ILE A 56 -1.54 -15.57 0.15
N GLN A 57 -2.36 -15.44 1.19
CA GLN A 57 -3.59 -16.20 1.38
C GLN A 57 -4.80 -15.67 0.59
N ALA A 58 -4.63 -14.61 -0.19
CA ALA A 58 -5.68 -14.05 -1.01
C ALA A 58 -6.16 -15.04 -2.08
N THR A 59 -7.46 -15.00 -2.37
CA THR A 59 -8.14 -15.92 -3.30
C THR A 59 -8.91 -15.20 -4.40
N ASP A 60 -9.11 -13.88 -4.28
CA ASP A 60 -9.85 -13.08 -5.27
C ASP A 60 -9.34 -11.63 -5.29
N PRO A 61 -8.47 -11.26 -6.26
CA PRO A 61 -7.65 -12.17 -7.07
C PRO A 61 -6.62 -12.90 -6.19
N ASP A 62 -6.11 -14.03 -6.64
CA ASP A 62 -4.95 -14.66 -5.98
C ASP A 62 -3.63 -13.94 -6.35
N LEU A 63 -2.59 -14.12 -5.53
CA LEU A 63 -1.29 -13.47 -5.73
C LEU A 63 -0.67 -13.82 -7.10
N ILE A 64 -0.87 -15.04 -7.58
CA ILE A 64 -0.34 -15.50 -8.86
C ILE A 64 -1.02 -14.80 -10.03
N GLN A 65 -2.32 -14.51 -9.94
CA GLN A 65 -3.05 -13.75 -10.95
C GLN A 65 -2.55 -12.32 -11.07
N VAL A 66 -2.23 -11.68 -9.93
CA VAL A 66 -1.69 -10.32 -9.89
C VAL A 66 -0.22 -10.28 -10.35
N LEU A 67 0.61 -11.20 -9.88
CA LEU A 67 2.05 -11.20 -10.17
C LEU A 67 2.41 -11.81 -11.53
N LEU A 68 1.71 -12.84 -11.99
CA LEU A 68 1.99 -13.50 -13.27
C LEU A 68 1.08 -13.05 -14.40
N GLY A 69 0.19 -12.06 -14.19
CA GLY A 69 -0.75 -11.59 -15.21
C GLY A 69 -1.63 -12.73 -15.75
N LYS A 70 -2.09 -13.64 -14.88
CA LYS A 70 -3.07 -14.68 -15.25
C LYS A 70 -4.52 -14.20 -15.07
N SER A 71 -4.72 -12.90 -14.93
CA SER A 71 -6.05 -12.30 -14.95
C SER A 71 -6.52 -12.14 -16.40
N HIS A 72 -7.82 -12.31 -16.64
CA HIS A 72 -8.46 -12.06 -17.94
C HIS A 72 -8.33 -10.60 -18.42
N VAL A 73 -7.89 -9.69 -17.54
CA VAL A 73 -7.72 -8.25 -17.81
C VAL A 73 -6.27 -7.86 -18.11
N VAL A 74 -5.30 -8.65 -17.65
CA VAL A 74 -3.88 -8.28 -17.65
C VAL A 74 -3.07 -9.42 -18.27
N PRO A 75 -2.42 -9.24 -19.43
CA PRO A 75 -1.61 -10.29 -20.04
C PRO A 75 -0.46 -10.76 -19.13
N PRO A 76 -0.01 -12.02 -19.25
CA PRO A 76 1.15 -12.49 -18.50
C PRO A 76 2.39 -11.64 -18.73
N GLY A 77 3.17 -11.41 -17.66
CA GLY A 77 4.45 -10.70 -17.73
C GLY A 77 4.36 -9.16 -17.72
N THR A 78 3.18 -8.57 -17.52
CA THR A 78 3.04 -7.11 -17.48
C THR A 78 3.16 -6.48 -16.09
N VAL A 79 3.35 -7.31 -15.05
CA VAL A 79 3.57 -6.90 -13.65
C VAL A 79 4.78 -7.69 -13.13
N ALA A 80 5.68 -7.03 -12.41
CA ALA A 80 6.86 -7.67 -11.85
C ALA A 80 7.06 -7.25 -10.39
N LEU A 81 6.91 -8.18 -9.45
CA LEU A 81 7.37 -7.98 -8.07
C LEU A 81 8.89 -8.03 -8.07
N ARG A 82 9.52 -6.87 -7.91
CA ARG A 82 10.98 -6.74 -7.96
C ARG A 82 11.63 -6.93 -6.61
N PHE A 83 10.97 -6.44 -5.56
CA PHE A 83 11.51 -6.46 -4.22
C PHE A 83 10.39 -6.81 -3.23
N GLN A 84 10.67 -7.78 -2.36
CA GLN A 84 9.82 -8.21 -1.26
C GLN A 84 10.71 -9.05 -0.32
N HIS A 85 10.79 -8.73 0.97
CA HIS A 85 11.73 -9.34 1.91
C HIS A 85 11.56 -10.84 2.18
N VAL A 86 10.32 -11.33 2.21
CA VAL A 86 9.89 -12.70 2.58
C VAL A 86 10.01 -13.68 1.41
N VAL A 87 9.62 -13.28 0.20
CA VAL A 87 9.43 -14.22 -0.93
C VAL A 87 10.39 -14.04 -2.10
N MET A 88 11.20 -12.98 -2.11
CA MET A 88 12.15 -12.77 -3.21
C MET A 88 13.31 -13.79 -3.16
N PRO A 89 13.84 -14.20 -4.32
CA PRO A 89 14.93 -15.18 -4.36
C PRO A 89 16.30 -14.59 -3.99
N GLU A 90 16.54 -13.30 -4.21
CA GLU A 90 17.78 -12.63 -3.83
C GLU A 90 17.84 -12.33 -2.31
N TRP A 91 19.04 -12.33 -1.74
CA TRP A 91 19.27 -12.00 -0.33
C TRP A 91 20.51 -11.11 -0.15
N GLY A 92 20.62 -10.46 1.01
CA GLY A 92 21.74 -9.59 1.37
C GLY A 92 21.94 -8.45 0.38
N GLU A 93 23.20 -8.15 0.04
CA GLU A 93 23.57 -7.07 -0.89
C GLU A 93 22.88 -7.16 -2.25
N ARG A 94 22.61 -8.37 -2.75
CA ARG A 94 21.92 -8.56 -4.03
C ARG A 94 20.44 -8.16 -3.96
N ALA A 95 19.80 -8.34 -2.82
CA ALA A 95 18.45 -7.84 -2.61
C ALA A 95 18.45 -6.30 -2.53
N LEU A 96 19.44 -5.70 -1.86
CA LEU A 96 19.61 -4.25 -1.79
C LEU A 96 19.88 -3.62 -3.14
N GLU A 97 20.62 -4.29 -4.03
CA GLU A 97 20.85 -3.83 -5.41
C GLU A 97 19.54 -3.47 -6.11
N VAL A 98 18.46 -4.23 -5.89
CA VAL A 98 17.14 -3.93 -6.46
C VAL A 98 16.61 -2.59 -5.98
N LEU A 99 16.75 -2.27 -4.69
CA LEU A 99 16.34 -0.98 -4.13
C LEU A 99 17.23 0.15 -4.63
N HIS A 100 18.54 -0.07 -4.81
CA HIS A 100 19.44 0.90 -5.42
C HIS A 100 19.07 1.18 -6.89
N LEU A 101 18.74 0.13 -7.66
CA LEU A 101 18.25 0.26 -9.04
C LEU A 101 16.94 1.05 -9.09
N ALA A 102 16.03 0.83 -8.15
CA ALA A 102 14.79 1.59 -8.03
C ALA A 102 15.06 3.07 -7.74
N ALA A 103 15.88 3.38 -6.74
CA ALA A 103 16.25 4.75 -6.37
C ALA A 103 16.93 5.50 -7.52
N ALA A 104 17.74 4.78 -8.32
CA ALA A 104 18.40 5.29 -9.52
C ALA A 104 17.46 5.43 -10.73
N GLY A 105 16.17 5.09 -10.61
CA GLY A 105 15.18 5.16 -11.70
C GLY A 105 15.32 4.07 -12.76
N ARG A 106 16.12 3.03 -12.50
CA ARG A 106 16.33 1.90 -13.44
C ARG A 106 15.20 0.87 -13.39
N LEU A 107 14.30 0.99 -12.42
CA LEU A 107 13.08 0.17 -12.30
C LEU A 107 11.80 1.02 -12.50
N ASP A 108 11.90 2.20 -13.10
CA ASP A 108 10.73 2.99 -13.45
C ASP A 108 9.97 2.35 -14.63
N PRO A 109 8.63 2.41 -14.66
CA PRO A 109 7.75 2.85 -13.59
C PRO A 109 7.52 1.75 -12.53
N PHE A 110 7.34 2.16 -11.26
CA PHE A 110 6.96 1.23 -10.19
C PHE A 110 5.89 1.76 -9.23
N VAL A 111 5.06 0.85 -8.73
CA VAL A 111 4.16 1.06 -7.59
C VAL A 111 4.93 0.70 -6.31
N LEU A 112 4.98 1.63 -5.36
CA LEU A 112 5.57 1.40 -4.05
C LEU A 112 4.49 0.90 -3.08
N VAL A 113 4.69 -0.28 -2.52
CA VAL A 113 3.88 -0.84 -1.45
C VAL A 113 4.70 -0.72 -0.16
N LEU A 114 4.14 -0.07 0.85
CA LEU A 114 4.74 0.02 2.18
C LEU A 114 3.95 -0.85 3.15
N GLU A 115 4.66 -1.72 3.85
CA GLU A 115 4.18 -2.47 5.00
C GLU A 115 4.94 -2.05 6.26
N GLY A 116 4.25 -1.99 7.40
CA GLY A 116 4.84 -1.51 8.65
C GLY A 116 4.94 0.02 8.77
N ALA A 117 5.06 0.48 10.01
CA ALA A 117 5.25 1.90 10.31
C ALA A 117 6.70 2.31 10.05
N VAL A 118 6.96 3.61 9.92
CA VAL A 118 8.32 4.12 9.70
C VAL A 118 8.72 4.99 10.88
N PRO A 119 9.77 4.60 11.64
CA PRO A 119 10.33 5.45 12.67
C PRO A 119 11.18 6.56 12.00
N PRO A 120 11.20 7.78 12.56
CA PRO A 120 12.06 8.82 12.06
C PRO A 120 13.53 8.56 12.39
N ASP A 121 14.40 9.12 11.56
CA ASP A 121 15.85 9.09 11.72
C ASP A 121 16.38 10.45 12.22
N GLU A 122 17.66 10.50 12.60
CA GLU A 122 18.32 11.73 13.08
C GLU A 122 18.24 12.85 12.04
N LYS A 123 18.30 12.52 10.73
CA LYS A 123 18.15 13.50 9.64
C LYS A 123 16.75 14.12 9.60
N ALA A 124 15.74 13.44 10.13
CA ALA A 124 14.37 13.95 10.28
C ALA A 124 14.16 14.74 11.58
N GLY A 125 15.23 14.99 12.36
CA GLY A 125 15.18 15.68 13.64
C GLY A 125 14.82 14.77 14.82
N ALA A 126 14.87 13.45 14.66
CA ALA A 126 14.67 12.52 15.76
C ALA A 126 15.89 12.46 16.70
N PRO A 127 15.72 11.95 17.94
CA PRO A 127 16.81 11.90 18.93
C PRO A 127 18.00 11.05 18.44
N PRO A 128 19.21 11.29 18.98
CA PRO A 128 20.37 10.46 18.68
C PRO A 128 20.11 8.97 18.94
N GLY A 129 20.48 8.12 17.99
CA GLY A 129 20.25 6.67 18.00
C GLY A 129 18.86 6.24 17.51
N SER A 130 18.02 7.16 17.02
CA SER A 130 16.72 6.83 16.42
C SER A 130 16.84 5.99 15.14
N ASP A 131 17.95 6.14 14.41
CA ASP A 131 18.32 5.35 13.23
C ASP A 131 18.33 3.83 13.49
N MET A 132 18.45 3.42 14.77
CA MET A 132 18.53 2.02 15.18
C MET A 132 17.18 1.28 15.17
N PHE A 133 16.05 1.99 15.07
CA PHE A 133 14.74 1.37 15.21
C PHE A 133 14.22 0.66 13.95
N CYS A 134 14.73 1.02 12.78
CA CYS A 134 14.42 0.33 11.53
C CYS A 134 15.50 0.64 10.48
N PHE A 135 16.29 -0.37 10.13
CA PHE A 135 17.30 -0.30 9.08
C PHE A 135 17.21 -1.52 8.17
N VAL A 136 17.39 -1.30 6.88
CA VAL A 136 17.38 -2.33 5.84
C VAL A 136 18.65 -2.15 5.04
N GLY A 137 19.62 -3.01 5.29
CA GLY A 137 20.91 -2.97 4.60
C GLY A 137 21.90 -1.94 5.12
N GLU A 138 23.05 -1.90 4.48
CA GLU A 138 24.20 -1.07 4.83
C GLU A 138 24.78 -0.44 3.56
N GLU A 139 25.28 0.79 3.66
CA GLU A 139 26.00 1.48 2.58
C GLU A 139 27.24 2.15 3.18
N ASN A 140 28.43 1.79 2.69
CA ASN A 140 29.71 2.32 3.14
C ASN A 140 29.95 2.19 4.67
N GLY A 141 29.62 1.05 5.28
CA GLY A 141 29.83 0.87 6.72
C GLY A 141 28.75 1.49 7.61
N LYS A 142 27.65 2.00 7.03
CA LYS A 142 26.57 2.66 7.78
C LYS A 142 25.21 2.05 7.44
N PRO A 143 24.37 1.76 8.46
CA PRO A 143 23.03 1.24 8.21
C PRO A 143 22.19 2.25 7.41
N ILE A 144 21.38 1.74 6.48
CA ILE A 144 20.40 2.55 5.75
C ILE A 144 19.06 2.45 6.49
N THR A 145 18.59 3.57 7.03
CA THR A 145 17.33 3.60 7.77
C THR A 145 16.14 3.34 6.85
N CYS A 146 15.04 2.81 7.39
CA CYS A 146 13.80 2.65 6.63
C CYS A 146 13.27 4.00 6.11
N LEU A 147 13.47 5.09 6.87
CA LEU A 147 13.11 6.43 6.41
C LEU A 147 13.98 6.90 5.25
N GLU A 148 15.29 6.62 5.27
CA GLU A 148 16.19 6.90 4.16
C GLU A 148 15.76 6.17 2.89
N TRP A 149 15.31 4.91 2.98
CA TRP A 149 14.70 4.22 1.84
C TRP A 149 13.44 4.91 1.34
N MET A 150 12.56 5.39 2.22
CA MET A 150 11.40 6.18 1.80
C MET A 150 11.81 7.45 1.05
N ARG A 151 12.81 8.20 1.54
CA ARG A 151 13.34 9.38 0.85
C ARG A 151 13.90 9.04 -0.54
N ARG A 152 14.52 7.86 -0.71
CA ARG A 152 15.07 7.40 -2.00
C ARG A 152 13.99 6.91 -2.98
N LEU A 153 12.96 6.23 -2.49
CA LEU A 153 11.97 5.54 -3.33
C LEU A 153 10.76 6.41 -3.67
N LEU A 154 10.26 7.24 -2.74
CA LEU A 154 9.09 8.09 -2.96
C LEU A 154 9.22 9.01 -4.20
N PRO A 155 10.36 9.66 -4.47
CA PRO A 155 10.52 10.50 -5.65
C PRO A 155 10.36 9.77 -6.98
N ARG A 156 10.52 8.44 -7.00
CA ARG A 156 10.45 7.60 -8.20
C ARG A 156 9.13 6.85 -8.36
N ALA A 157 8.51 6.46 -7.25
CA ALA A 157 7.25 5.74 -7.24
C ALA A 157 6.16 6.49 -8.04
N VAL A 158 5.52 5.84 -9.01
CA VAL A 158 4.44 6.44 -9.81
C VAL A 158 3.09 6.39 -9.10
N ALA A 159 2.95 5.49 -8.13
CA ALA A 159 1.81 5.34 -7.24
C ALA A 159 2.27 4.71 -5.92
N PHE A 160 1.54 4.95 -4.84
CA PHE A 160 1.85 4.46 -3.50
C PHE A 160 0.67 3.70 -2.89
N VAL A 161 0.94 2.59 -2.18
CA VAL A 161 -0.03 1.86 -1.36
C VAL A 161 0.56 1.63 0.02
N SER A 162 -0.15 1.98 1.08
CA SER A 162 0.14 1.42 2.41
C SER A 162 -0.73 0.20 2.65
N VAL A 163 -0.11 -0.89 3.10
CA VAL A 163 -0.83 -2.11 3.52
C VAL A 163 -0.69 -2.27 5.03
N GLY A 164 -1.82 -2.54 5.68
CA GLY A 164 -1.89 -2.63 7.12
C GLY A 164 -2.02 -1.27 7.82
N ASN A 165 -2.50 -1.32 9.07
CA ASN A 165 -2.77 -0.13 9.87
C ASN A 165 -1.46 0.53 10.34
N CYS A 166 -0.37 -0.24 10.47
CA CYS A 166 0.96 0.25 10.77
C CYS A 166 1.47 1.19 9.66
N ALA A 167 1.48 0.73 8.41
CA ALA A 167 1.89 1.57 7.28
C ALA A 167 0.88 2.68 6.98
N SER A 168 -0.41 2.46 7.22
CA SER A 168 -1.42 3.48 6.90
C SER A 168 -1.37 4.64 7.88
N TYR A 169 -1.50 4.37 9.19
CA TYR A 169 -1.68 5.42 10.21
C TYR A 169 -0.76 5.24 11.44
N GLY A 170 0.28 4.41 11.34
CA GLY A 170 1.24 4.11 12.41
C GLY A 170 0.85 2.90 13.25
N GLY A 171 -0.44 2.56 13.32
CA GLY A 171 -0.93 1.33 13.94
C GLY A 171 -0.44 1.09 15.36
N PHE A 172 -0.18 -0.18 15.69
CA PHE A 172 0.32 -0.57 17.00
C PHE A 172 1.70 0.04 17.29
N ALA A 173 2.60 0.06 16.31
CA ALA A 173 3.95 0.60 16.45
C ALA A 173 3.98 2.10 16.76
N GLY A 174 2.97 2.85 16.33
CA GLY A 174 2.82 4.28 16.59
C GLY A 174 2.06 4.61 17.89
N ASN A 175 1.74 3.64 18.74
CA ASN A 175 0.98 3.86 19.97
C ASN A 175 1.84 4.33 21.15
N TYR A 176 1.18 5.05 22.06
CA TYR A 176 1.73 5.38 23.37
C TYR A 176 1.94 4.10 24.19
N VAL A 177 3.10 4.00 24.83
CA VAL A 177 3.41 2.93 25.79
C VAL A 177 3.11 3.45 27.20
N TRP A 178 2.31 2.72 27.99
CA TRP A 178 1.95 3.12 29.35
C TRP A 178 3.10 2.91 30.34
N GLU A 179 3.83 1.81 30.20
CA GLU A 179 4.87 1.37 31.10
C GLU A 179 6.23 2.04 30.82
N LYS A 180 6.23 3.33 30.43
CA LYS A 180 7.46 4.08 30.07
C LYS A 180 8.53 4.01 31.15
N ASP A 181 8.13 4.05 32.41
CA ASP A 181 9.05 4.04 33.55
C ASP A 181 9.77 2.70 33.75
N TYR A 182 9.23 1.60 33.21
CA TYR A 182 9.96 0.34 33.13
C TYR A 182 11.14 0.46 32.15
N PHE A 183 10.89 1.00 30.96
CA PHE A 183 11.92 1.19 29.94
C PHE A 183 12.96 2.24 30.32
N ARG A 184 12.55 3.34 30.97
CA ARG A 184 13.48 4.34 31.52
C ARG A 184 14.45 3.75 32.52
N ARG A 185 13.99 2.84 33.41
CA ARG A 185 14.85 2.12 34.36
C ARG A 185 15.86 1.19 33.69
N MET A 186 15.57 0.73 32.48
CA MET A 186 16.50 -0.06 31.66
C MET A 186 17.45 0.84 30.82
N GLY A 187 17.39 2.16 30.98
CA GLY A 187 18.23 3.12 30.25
C GLY A 187 17.65 3.58 28.90
N PHE A 188 16.42 3.19 28.55
CA PHE A 188 15.76 3.63 27.33
C PHE A 188 14.85 4.83 27.61
N ASP A 189 15.33 6.03 27.29
CA ASP A 189 14.57 7.27 27.47
C ASP A 189 14.36 8.01 26.15
N TYR A 190 13.47 7.47 25.30
CA TYR A 190 13.12 8.05 23.99
C TYR A 190 11.69 8.60 23.93
N PHE A 191 10.86 8.29 24.93
CA PHE A 191 9.40 8.38 24.86
C PHE A 191 8.78 9.76 24.64
N ASP A 192 9.54 10.84 24.92
CA ASP A 192 9.04 12.22 24.85
C ASP A 192 10.03 13.15 24.12
N LYS A 193 11.03 12.60 23.42
CA LYS A 193 12.09 13.38 22.76
C LYS A 193 11.84 13.66 21.28
N PHE A 194 10.76 13.12 20.71
CA PHE A 194 10.44 13.28 19.30
C PHE A 194 9.82 14.66 19.00
N PRO A 195 10.10 15.25 17.83
CA PRO A 195 9.46 16.48 17.39
C PRO A 195 7.93 16.36 17.36
N SER A 196 7.25 17.51 17.48
CA SER A 196 5.79 17.56 17.33
C SER A 196 5.37 17.06 15.94
N GLY A 197 4.38 16.17 15.90
CA GLY A 197 3.83 15.60 14.67
C GLY A 197 4.05 14.09 14.55
N TYR A 198 5.13 13.56 15.14
CA TYR A 198 5.37 12.12 15.18
C TYR A 198 4.45 11.40 16.17
N GLY A 199 4.37 10.07 16.04
CA GLY A 199 3.61 9.22 16.96
C GLY A 199 4.17 9.27 18.38
N LYS A 200 3.31 9.10 19.37
CA LYS A 200 3.70 9.06 20.81
C LYS A 200 4.40 7.75 21.23
N SER A 201 4.87 6.96 20.27
CA SER A 201 5.59 5.73 20.54
C SER A 201 7.05 6.01 20.92
N PRO A 202 7.70 5.12 21.69
CA PRO A 202 9.13 5.24 22.01
C PRO A 202 10.06 5.31 20.81
N THR A 203 9.58 4.85 19.66
CA THR A 203 10.33 4.76 18.41
C THR A 203 9.94 5.87 17.43
N GLY A 204 8.99 6.74 17.79
CA GLY A 204 8.50 7.82 16.94
C GLY A 204 7.71 7.37 15.71
N ASN A 205 7.42 6.07 15.60
CA ASN A 205 6.77 5.43 14.46
C ASN A 205 5.49 6.16 14.02
N VAL A 206 5.40 6.39 12.71
CA VAL A 206 4.24 6.97 12.02
C VAL A 206 3.87 6.14 10.80
N GLY A 207 2.62 6.27 10.37
CA GLY A 207 2.18 5.76 9.08
C GLY A 207 2.56 6.71 7.95
N PHE A 208 2.26 6.32 6.72
CA PHE A 208 2.38 7.19 5.57
C PHE A 208 1.34 8.32 5.61
N PHE A 209 0.09 8.01 5.96
CA PHE A 209 -1.00 8.97 6.04
C PHE A 209 -1.14 9.57 7.44
N ASP A 210 -1.69 10.77 7.51
CA ASP A 210 -2.05 11.41 8.77
C ASP A 210 -3.04 10.54 9.56
N ASP A 211 -2.72 10.28 10.83
CA ASP A 211 -3.68 9.73 11.77
C ASP A 211 -4.56 10.87 12.28
N LYS A 212 -5.62 11.16 11.52
CA LYS A 212 -6.59 12.21 11.86
C LYS A 212 -7.31 11.97 13.20
N ARG A 213 -7.34 10.73 13.71
CA ARG A 213 -7.99 10.39 14.97
C ARG A 213 -7.12 10.73 16.18
N ARG A 214 -5.82 10.41 16.09
CA ARG A 214 -4.84 10.70 17.15
C ARG A 214 -4.15 12.06 16.99
N GLY A 215 -4.32 12.71 15.84
CA GLY A 215 -3.71 14.00 15.52
C GLY A 215 -2.23 13.89 15.17
N HIS A 216 -1.76 12.72 14.75
CA HIS A 216 -0.36 12.51 14.33
C HIS A 216 -0.22 12.74 12.84
N LYS A 217 0.91 13.34 12.44
CA LYS A 217 1.28 13.52 11.05
C LYS A 217 1.91 12.25 10.49
N GLY A 218 1.52 11.90 9.27
CA GLY A 218 2.11 10.81 8.51
C GLY A 218 3.31 11.28 7.70
N LEU A 219 4.07 10.34 7.15
CA LEU A 219 5.21 10.65 6.27
C LEU A 219 4.83 11.59 5.13
N VAL A 220 3.59 11.52 4.64
CA VAL A 220 3.08 12.37 3.56
C VAL A 220 3.16 13.87 3.87
N HIS A 221 3.08 14.27 5.15
CA HIS A 221 3.24 15.66 5.58
C HIS A 221 4.57 15.93 6.28
N LEU A 222 5.36 14.90 6.58
CA LEU A 222 6.66 15.03 7.26
C LEU A 222 7.85 15.03 6.30
N LEU A 223 7.71 14.42 5.12
CA LEU A 223 8.78 14.33 4.12
C LEU A 223 8.51 15.23 2.91
N PRO A 224 9.47 16.08 2.49
CA PRO A 224 9.34 16.85 1.26
C PRO A 224 9.22 15.95 0.02
N GLU A 225 9.86 14.78 0.02
CA GLU A 225 9.81 13.79 -1.07
C GLU A 225 8.40 13.23 -1.30
N ALA A 226 7.52 13.32 -0.31
CA ALA A 226 6.14 12.87 -0.40
C ALA A 226 5.17 13.93 -0.97
N GLU A 227 5.65 15.14 -1.30
CA GLU A 227 4.81 16.24 -1.80
C GLU A 227 3.84 15.83 -2.92
N PRO A 228 4.26 15.09 -3.98
CA PRO A 228 3.34 14.73 -5.06
C PRO A 228 2.15 13.89 -4.60
N PHE A 229 2.33 13.08 -3.55
CA PHE A 229 1.28 12.30 -2.91
C PHE A 229 0.45 13.16 -1.97
N ARG A 230 1.09 14.05 -1.20
CA ARG A 230 0.41 15.02 -0.33
C ARG A 230 -0.62 15.84 -1.09
N ARG A 231 -0.22 16.40 -2.24
CA ARG A 231 -1.11 17.22 -3.08
C ARG A 231 -2.33 16.44 -3.56
N PHE A 232 -2.18 15.15 -3.85
CA PHE A 232 -3.30 14.29 -4.20
C PHE A 232 -4.24 14.06 -3.00
N ILE A 233 -3.68 13.74 -1.83
CA ILE A 233 -4.45 13.46 -0.61
C ILE A 233 -5.16 14.70 -0.07
N ASP A 234 -4.55 15.86 -0.18
CA ASP A 234 -5.13 17.15 0.23
C ASP A 234 -6.11 17.69 -0.83
N GLY A 235 -6.31 16.99 -1.95
CA GLY A 235 -7.26 17.36 -3.01
C GLY A 235 -6.81 18.52 -3.88
N GLU A 236 -5.53 18.89 -3.82
CA GLU A 236 -4.94 19.98 -4.62
C GLU A 236 -4.71 19.59 -6.09
N CYS A 237 -4.77 18.29 -6.39
CA CYS A 237 -4.54 17.79 -7.75
C CYS A 237 -5.27 16.46 -8.01
N VAL A 238 -5.45 16.14 -9.30
CA VAL A 238 -5.99 14.85 -9.77
C VAL A 238 -4.98 14.21 -10.71
N PRO A 239 -4.46 13.01 -10.42
CA PRO A 239 -3.54 12.31 -11.31
C PRO A 239 -4.24 11.92 -12.61
N THR A 240 -3.67 12.34 -13.73
CA THR A 240 -4.21 12.07 -15.08
C THR A 240 -3.37 11.08 -15.87
N ALA A 241 -2.12 10.86 -15.48
CA ALA A 241 -1.19 9.94 -16.11
C ALA A 241 -0.16 9.43 -15.09
N PRO A 242 0.43 8.24 -15.28
CA PRO A 242 1.53 7.76 -14.44
C PRO A 242 2.77 8.66 -14.56
N GLY A 243 3.56 8.76 -13.50
CA GLY A 243 4.84 9.46 -13.50
C GLY A 243 4.76 10.99 -13.52
N GLN A 244 3.57 11.58 -13.33
CA GLN A 244 3.44 13.03 -13.15
C GLN A 244 4.29 13.50 -11.97
N ALA A 245 5.12 14.53 -12.20
CA ALA A 245 6.07 15.00 -11.20
C ALA A 245 5.39 15.51 -9.93
N ASN A 246 4.28 16.25 -10.07
CA ASN A 246 3.68 17.02 -8.98
C ASN A 246 2.33 16.50 -8.49
N CYS A 247 1.89 15.32 -8.96
CA CYS A 247 0.62 14.72 -8.56
C CYS A 247 0.66 13.21 -8.76
N ARG A 248 0.68 12.44 -7.67
CA ARG A 248 0.73 10.97 -7.74
C ARG A 248 -0.25 10.35 -6.76
N PRO A 249 -0.94 9.26 -7.13
CA PRO A 249 -1.92 8.63 -6.26
C PRO A 249 -1.25 7.90 -5.09
N ALA A 250 -1.85 8.02 -3.91
CA ALA A 250 -1.53 7.24 -2.72
C ALA A 250 -2.81 6.66 -2.13
N VAL A 251 -2.81 5.37 -1.80
CA VAL A 251 -4.00 4.67 -1.28
C VAL A 251 -3.69 3.92 0.02
N ALA A 252 -4.59 3.98 0.99
CA ALA A 252 -4.48 3.25 2.25
C ALA A 252 -5.34 1.99 2.24
N VAL A 253 -4.73 0.84 2.55
CA VAL A 253 -5.43 -0.43 2.82
C VAL A 253 -5.18 -0.86 4.27
N PRO A 254 -5.88 -0.25 5.24
CA PRO A 254 -5.67 -0.56 6.65
C PRO A 254 -6.25 -1.91 7.08
N GLY A 255 -5.76 -2.39 8.22
CA GLY A 255 -6.15 -3.64 8.90
C GLY A 255 -4.97 -4.17 9.72
N CYS A 256 -5.15 -5.18 10.57
CA CYS A 256 -4.05 -5.74 11.36
C CYS A 256 -4.23 -7.27 11.56
N PRO A 257 -3.96 -8.09 10.52
CA PRO A 257 -3.52 -7.67 9.18
C PRO A 257 -4.69 -7.14 8.33
N ALA A 258 -4.35 -6.38 7.28
CA ALA A 258 -5.28 -6.02 6.23
C ALA A 258 -5.71 -7.27 5.46
N ASN A 259 -6.96 -7.28 5.01
CA ASN A 259 -7.50 -8.41 4.26
C ASN A 259 -6.73 -8.57 2.94
N GLY A 260 -6.15 -9.76 2.70
CA GLY A 260 -5.38 -10.07 1.51
C GLY A 260 -6.05 -9.75 0.18
N ASN A 261 -7.35 -10.05 0.02
CA ASN A 261 -8.09 -9.70 -1.19
C ASN A 261 -8.19 -8.18 -1.35
N GLY A 262 -8.36 -7.44 -0.25
CA GLY A 262 -8.36 -5.97 -0.27
C GLY A 262 -7.02 -5.38 -0.69
N ILE A 263 -5.91 -5.95 -0.19
CA ILE A 263 -4.54 -5.58 -0.60
C ILE A 263 -4.38 -5.80 -2.11
N LEU A 264 -4.62 -7.02 -2.58
CA LEU A 264 -4.40 -7.38 -3.98
C LEU A 264 -5.33 -6.65 -4.94
N LYS A 265 -6.60 -6.42 -4.59
CA LYS A 265 -7.53 -5.61 -5.39
C LYS A 265 -7.03 -4.18 -5.55
N THR A 266 -6.48 -3.60 -4.48
CA THR A 266 -5.98 -2.21 -4.51
C THR A 266 -4.69 -2.10 -5.33
N VAL A 267 -3.73 -3.00 -5.10
CA VAL A 267 -2.49 -3.04 -5.89
C VAL A 267 -2.80 -3.28 -7.38
N ALA A 268 -3.68 -4.24 -7.69
CA ALA A 268 -4.11 -4.49 -9.06
C ALA A 268 -4.79 -3.27 -9.68
N ASN A 269 -5.68 -2.58 -8.95
CA ASN A 269 -6.31 -1.36 -9.45
C ASN A 269 -5.29 -0.27 -9.79
N LEU A 270 -4.29 -0.02 -8.93
CA LEU A 270 -3.27 0.99 -9.22
C LEU A 270 -2.37 0.59 -10.39
N VAL A 271 -1.99 -0.68 -10.50
CA VAL A 271 -1.25 -1.18 -11.67
C VAL A 271 -2.05 -0.99 -12.96
N LEU A 272 -3.35 -1.30 -12.93
CA LEU A 272 -4.26 -1.08 -14.05
C LEU A 272 -4.43 0.41 -14.38
N TRP A 273 -4.47 1.28 -13.37
CA TRP A 273 -4.49 2.73 -13.57
C TRP A 273 -3.21 3.24 -14.21
N VAL A 274 -2.04 2.77 -13.77
CA VAL A 274 -0.75 3.11 -14.38
C VAL A 274 -0.71 2.71 -15.86
N LYS A 275 -1.37 1.60 -16.22
CA LYS A 275 -1.52 1.16 -17.62
C LYS A 275 -2.64 1.88 -18.40
N GLY A 276 -3.36 2.81 -17.78
CA GLY A 276 -4.49 3.52 -18.41
C GLY A 276 -5.73 2.66 -18.63
N LEU A 277 -5.82 1.50 -17.97
CA LEU A 277 -6.90 0.51 -18.15
C LEU A 277 -8.09 0.73 -17.21
N MET A 278 -7.86 1.38 -16.08
CA MET A 278 -8.88 1.58 -15.04
C MET A 278 -8.72 2.96 -14.40
N PRO A 279 -9.80 3.63 -13.99
CA PRO A 279 -9.68 4.83 -13.16
C PRO A 279 -9.12 4.49 -11.77
N LEU A 280 -8.62 5.53 -11.09
CA LEU A 280 -8.33 5.44 -9.66
C LEU A 280 -9.60 5.07 -8.87
N PRO A 281 -9.46 4.38 -7.73
CA PRO A 281 -10.61 4.03 -6.93
C PRO A 281 -11.12 5.28 -6.21
N GLU A 282 -12.43 5.36 -6.00
CA GLU A 282 -12.96 6.39 -5.11
C GLU A 282 -12.45 6.16 -3.69
N LEU A 283 -11.84 7.19 -3.11
CA LEU A 283 -11.30 7.16 -1.76
C LEU A 283 -12.24 7.88 -0.78
N ASP A 284 -12.22 7.44 0.47
CA ASP A 284 -12.80 8.20 1.59
C ASP A 284 -11.82 9.22 2.18
N GLU A 285 -12.24 9.91 3.24
CA GLU A 285 -11.43 10.94 3.90
C GLU A 285 -10.12 10.42 4.52
N PHE A 286 -9.96 9.10 4.66
CA PHE A 286 -8.76 8.44 5.19
C PHE A 286 -7.90 7.84 4.06
N ALA A 287 -8.15 8.23 2.81
CA ALA A 287 -7.50 7.71 1.61
C ALA A 287 -7.76 6.21 1.36
N ARG A 288 -8.87 5.66 1.87
CA ARG A 288 -9.20 4.24 1.75
C ARG A 288 -10.17 3.99 0.60
N PRO A 289 -10.03 2.91 -0.18
CA PRO A 289 -10.98 2.61 -1.26
C PRO A 289 -12.39 2.34 -0.73
N LYS A 290 -13.38 3.11 -1.19
CA LYS A 290 -14.79 2.98 -0.77
C LYS A 290 -15.40 1.63 -1.12
N PHE A 291 -14.92 0.98 -2.18
CA PHE A 291 -15.40 -0.36 -2.54
C PHE A 291 -15.00 -1.44 -1.51
N ILE A 292 -14.05 -1.15 -0.62
CA ILE A 292 -13.64 -2.02 0.49
C ILE A 292 -14.18 -1.46 1.82
N PHE A 293 -13.99 -0.16 2.06
CA PHE A 293 -14.18 0.47 3.37
C PHE A 293 -15.40 1.39 3.45
N GLY A 294 -16.25 1.39 2.41
CA GLY A 294 -17.47 2.19 2.36
C GLY A 294 -18.50 1.77 3.43
N PRO A 295 -18.94 0.50 3.46
CA PRO A 295 -19.84 0.03 4.50
C PRO A 295 -19.08 -0.29 5.79
N THR A 296 -19.73 -0.06 6.92
CA THR A 296 -19.26 -0.53 8.22
C THR A 296 -19.45 -2.04 8.36
N VAL A 297 -18.64 -2.67 9.22
CA VAL A 297 -18.82 -4.08 9.58
C VAL A 297 -20.22 -4.33 10.16
N HIS A 298 -20.78 -3.36 10.89
CA HIS A 298 -22.09 -3.51 11.52
C HIS A 298 -23.23 -3.56 10.50
N GLU A 299 -23.17 -2.76 9.44
CA GLU A 299 -24.18 -2.77 8.36
C GLU A 299 -24.23 -4.11 7.61
N ASN A 300 -23.09 -4.80 7.51
CA ASN A 300 -22.99 -6.12 6.90
C ASN A 300 -23.01 -7.26 7.91
N CYS A 301 -23.24 -6.97 9.20
CA CYS A 301 -23.14 -7.98 10.23
C CYS A 301 -24.33 -8.95 10.08
N PRO A 302 -24.10 -10.26 9.94
CA PRO A 302 -25.20 -11.22 9.90
C PRO A 302 -25.99 -11.16 11.21
N ARG A 303 -25.40 -10.64 12.30
CA ARG A 303 -26.05 -10.49 13.61
C ARG A 303 -26.77 -9.14 13.82
N ALA A 304 -26.89 -8.29 12.80
CA ALA A 304 -27.47 -6.95 12.94
C ALA A 304 -28.92 -6.96 13.45
N ALA A 305 -29.73 -7.96 13.08
CA ALA A 305 -31.11 -8.10 13.56
C ALA A 305 -31.21 -8.30 15.07
N TRP A 306 -30.33 -9.12 15.66
CA TRP A 306 -30.27 -9.32 17.11
C TRP A 306 -29.82 -8.06 17.84
N TYR A 307 -28.83 -7.36 17.29
CA TYR A 307 -28.42 -6.05 17.82
C TYR A 307 -29.59 -5.06 17.83
N ALA A 308 -30.35 -4.96 16.73
CA ALA A 308 -31.51 -4.09 16.63
C ALA A 308 -32.65 -4.49 17.58
N ALA A 309 -32.79 -5.79 17.88
CA ALA A 309 -33.75 -6.31 18.84
C ALA A 309 -33.31 -6.16 20.32
N GLY A 310 -32.08 -5.69 20.58
CA GLY A 310 -31.50 -5.65 21.92
C GLY A 310 -31.19 -7.03 22.52
N ASP A 311 -31.16 -8.08 21.67
CA ASP A 311 -30.87 -9.46 22.09
C ASP A 311 -29.36 -9.71 22.06
N PHE A 312 -28.70 -9.31 23.15
CA PHE A 312 -27.26 -9.46 23.32
C PHE A 312 -26.90 -10.76 24.03
N ARG A 313 -25.76 -11.35 23.65
CA ARG A 313 -25.22 -12.54 24.32
C ARG A 313 -24.89 -12.20 25.79
N LYS A 314 -25.36 -13.03 26.72
CA LYS A 314 -25.21 -12.78 28.18
C LYS A 314 -23.83 -13.14 28.74
N THR A 315 -23.06 -13.96 28.04
CA THR A 315 -21.69 -14.36 28.43
C THR A 315 -20.80 -14.55 27.20
N ALA A 316 -19.50 -14.31 27.37
CA ALA A 316 -18.48 -14.49 26.31
C ALA A 316 -18.26 -15.97 25.95
#